data_AF-A0A090DWF9-F1
#
_entry.id   AF-A0A090DWF9-F1
#
_cell.length_a   1.000
_cell.length_b   1.000
_cell.length_c   1.000
_cell.angle_alpha   90.00
_cell.angle_beta   90.00
_cell.angle_gamma   90.00
#
_symmetry.space_group_name_H-M   'P 1'
#
loop_
_entity.id
_entity.type
_entity.pdbx_description
1 polymer ?
#
loop_
_entity_poly.entity_id
_entity_poly.type
_entity_poly.pdbx_seq_one_letter_code
_entity_poly.pdbx_strand_id
1 'polypeptide(L)' 'MRVPNKEFIGPDDMAMLERVLKKLLPADADTAEREWLGTLLIAAFKAGVTSEAELAAKVDKTKRR' A
#
# COMPACT_ATOMS: atom_id res chain seq x y z
N MET A 1 -12.39 -13.98 -10.46
CA MET A 1 -13.00 -12.63 -10.43
C MET A 1 -11.91 -11.60 -10.67
N ARG A 2 -11.95 -10.83 -11.77
CA ARG A 2 -11.08 -9.65 -11.94
C ARG A 2 -11.77 -8.49 -11.22
N VAL A 3 -11.19 -8.01 -10.13
CA VAL A 3 -11.61 -6.77 -9.48
C VAL A 3 -11.34 -5.62 -10.46
N PRO A 4 -12.31 -4.72 -10.71
CA PRO A 4 -12.10 -3.60 -11.62
C PRO A 4 -10.97 -2.72 -11.08
N ASN A 5 -10.04 -2.34 -11.95
CA ASN A 5 -8.99 -1.36 -11.62
C ASN A 5 -9.69 -0.13 -11.03
N LYS A 6 -9.42 0.18 -9.75
CA LYS A 6 -9.97 1.38 -9.11
C LYS A 6 -9.18 2.57 -9.68
N GLU A 7 -9.75 3.23 -10.69
CA GLU A 7 -9.12 4.40 -11.32
C GLU A 7 -9.11 5.62 -10.39
N PHE A 8 -10.04 5.67 -9.43
CA PHE A 8 -10.15 6.72 -8.43
C PHE A 8 -9.81 6.20 -7.03
N ILE A 9 -8.86 6.84 -6.37
CA ILE A 9 -8.53 6.62 -4.96
C ILE A 9 -9.22 7.73 -4.18
N GLY A 10 -10.27 7.38 -3.44
CA GLY A 10 -10.99 8.35 -2.61
C GLY A 10 -10.18 8.83 -1.42
N PRO A 11 -10.64 9.87 -0.72
CA PRO A 11 -9.99 10.36 0.50
C PRO A 11 -9.93 9.28 1.60
N ASP A 12 -10.97 8.45 1.74
CA ASP A 12 -10.98 7.32 2.68
C ASP A 12 -9.97 6.23 2.29
N ASP A 13 -9.84 5.97 0.99
CA ASP A 13 -8.86 5.01 0.48
C ASP A 13 -7.44 5.52 0.72
N MET A 14 -7.17 6.82 0.47
CA MET A 14 -5.89 7.45 0.80
C MET A 14 -5.59 7.36 2.29
N ALA A 15 -6.55 7.64 3.16
CA ALA A 15 -6.38 7.52 4.61
C ALA A 15 -6.06 6.08 5.04
N MET A 16 -6.67 5.08 4.40
CA MET A 16 -6.33 3.67 4.61
C MET A 16 -4.90 3.36 4.16
N LEU A 17 -4.50 3.80 2.96
CA LEU A 17 -3.15 3.60 2.43
C LEU A 17 -2.10 4.25 3.34
N GLU A 18 -2.35 5.45 3.85
CA GLU A 18 -1.45 6.12 4.80
C GLU A 18 -1.34 5.38 6.13
N ARG A 19 -2.44 4.81 6.65
CA ARG A 19 -2.41 3.98 7.86
C ARG A 19 -1.57 2.73 7.66
N VAL A 20 -1.74 2.04 6.53
CA VAL A 20 -0.94 0.86 6.19
C VAL A 20 0.52 1.25 6.03
N LEU A 21 0.81 2.35 5.33
CA LEU A 21 2.16 2.89 5.16
C LEU A 21 2.84 3.15 6.50
N LYS A 22 2.16 3.81 7.45
CA LYS A 22 2.67 4.06 8.81
C LYS A 22 2.90 2.79 9.62
N LYS A 23 2.10 1.73 9.41
CA LYS A 23 2.30 0.42 10.08
C LYS A 23 3.50 -0.34 9.53
N LEU A 24 3.83 -0.16 8.25
CA LEU A 24 4.89 -0.89 7.55
C LEU A 24 6.24 -0.17 7.55
N LEU A 25 6.24 1.14 7.78
CA LEU A 25 7.46 1.94 7.91
C LEU A 25 7.99 1.83 9.34
N PRO A 26 9.26 1.42 9.53
CA PRO A 26 9.94 1.67 10.79
C PRO A 26 10.03 3.17 11.07
N ALA A 27 10.17 3.54 12.36
CA ALA A 27 10.26 4.94 12.78
C ALA A 27 11.45 5.69 12.14
N ASP A 28 12.51 4.95 11.80
CA ASP A 28 13.73 5.44 11.17
C ASP A 28 13.74 5.24 9.64
N ALA A 29 12.60 4.95 9.02
CA ALA A 29 12.55 4.74 7.58
C ALA A 29 12.90 6.01 6.80
N ASP A 30 13.83 5.87 5.86
CA ASP A 30 14.23 6.96 5.00
C ASP A 30 13.11 7.39 4.05
N THR A 31 13.17 8.64 3.58
CA THR A 31 12.21 9.19 2.61
C THR A 31 12.07 8.30 1.37
N ALA A 32 13.17 7.71 0.89
CA ALA A 32 13.17 6.79 -0.25
C ALA A 32 12.38 5.50 0.02
N GLU A 33 12.53 4.90 1.21
CA GLU A 33 11.73 3.73 1.59
C GLU A 33 10.25 4.07 1.69
N ARG A 34 9.92 5.25 2.23
CA ARG A 34 8.55 5.74 2.33
C ARG A 34 7.90 5.95 0.97
N GLU A 35 8.60 6.57 0.02
CA GLU A 35 8.10 6.76 -1.34
C GLU A 35 7.95 5.45 -2.11
N TRP A 36 8.93 4.54 -1.95
CA TRP A 36 8.88 3.21 -2.55
C TRP A 36 7.69 2.40 -2.01
N LEU A 37 7.50 2.36 -0.69
CA LEU A 37 6.36 1.71 -0.05
C LEU A 37 5.03 2.34 -0.46
N GLY A 38 4.94 3.66 -0.52
CA GLY A 38 3.76 4.38 -0.99
C GLY A 38 3.38 3.98 -2.41
N THR A 39 4.37 3.89 -3.30
CA THR A 39 4.16 3.45 -4.70
C THR A 39 3.65 2.02 -4.78
N LEU A 40 4.20 1.09 -3.99
CA LEU A 40 3.75 -0.31 -3.94
C LEU A 40 2.31 -0.45 -3.42
N LEU A 41 1.95 0.31 -2.40
CA LEU A 41 0.60 0.30 -1.84
C LEU A 41 -0.43 0.83 -2.84
N ILE A 42 -0.13 1.93 -3.54
CA ILE A 42 -0.98 2.48 -4.59
C ILE A 42 -1.14 1.47 -5.74
N ALA A 43 -0.05 0.83 -6.18
CA ALA A 43 -0.09 -0.17 -7.25
C ALA A 43 -0.91 -1.40 -6.84
N ALA A 44 -0.75 -1.89 -5.61
CA ALA A 44 -1.52 -3.02 -5.09
C ALA A 44 -3.01 -2.68 -4.96
N PHE A 45 -3.33 -1.46 -4.50
CA PHE A 45 -4.70 -0.97 -4.39
C PHE A 45 -5.38 -0.83 -5.75
N LYS A 46 -4.67 -0.26 -6.74
CA LYS A 46 -5.14 -0.18 -8.13
C LYS A 46 -5.37 -1.56 -8.74
N ALA A 47 -4.56 -2.56 -8.37
CA ALA A 47 -4.73 -3.96 -8.77
C ALA A 47 -5.90 -4.68 -8.05
N GLY A 48 -6.69 -3.95 -7.25
CA GLY A 48 -7.90 -4.45 -6.58
C GLY A 48 -7.67 -4.99 -5.17
N VAL A 49 -6.49 -4.80 -4.58
CA VAL A 49 -6.21 -5.16 -3.18
C VAL A 49 -6.68 -4.01 -2.28
N THR A 50 -7.90 -4.09 -1.78
CA THR A 50 -8.53 -3.02 -0.99
C THR A 50 -8.53 -3.27 0.52
N SER A 51 -7.98 -4.38 0.98
CA SER A 51 -7.90 -4.72 2.41
C SER A 51 -6.54 -4.32 3.00
N GLU A 52 -6.55 -3.65 4.17
CA GLU A 52 -5.33 -3.27 4.90
C GLU A 52 -4.40 -4.47 5.13
N ALA A 53 -4.95 -5.61 5.52
CA ALA A 53 -4.18 -6.82 5.82
C ALA A 53 -3.54 -7.42 4.55
N GLU A 54 -4.26 -7.41 3.43
CA GLU A 54 -3.73 -7.91 2.16
C GLU A 54 -2.67 -6.99 1.57
N LEU A 55 -2.86 -5.67 1.69
CA LEU A 55 -1.86 -4.67 1.31
C LEU A 55 -0.57 -4.86 2.12
N ALA A 56 -0.68 -4.99 3.44
CA ALA A 56 0.45 -5.26 4.30
C ALA A 56 1.18 -6.56 3.94
N ALA A 57 0.43 -7.66 3.74
CA ALA A 57 1.02 -8.95 3.39
C ALA A 57 1.70 -8.94 2.01
N LYS A 58 1.14 -8.23 1.04
CA LYS A 58 1.70 -8.14 -0.32
C LYS A 58 3.00 -7.34 -0.35
N VAL A 59 3.03 -6.27 0.43
CA VAL A 59 4.21 -5.42 0.57
C VAL A 59 5.31 -6.10 1.39
N ASP A 60 4.98 -6.79 2.50
CA ASP A 60 5.95 -7.58 3.29
C ASP A 60 6.63 -8.65 2.43
N LYS A 61 5.87 -9.35 1.57
CA LYS A 61 6.42 -10.29 0.59
C LYS A 61 7.39 -9.65 -0.40
N THR A 62 7.23 -8.36 -0.70
CA THR A 62 8.09 -7.62 -1.62
C THR A 62 9.38 -7.17 -0.94
N LYS A 63 9.35 -6.86 0.36
CA LYS A 63 10.54 -6.55 1.18
C LYS A 63 11.47 -7.75 1.43
N ARG A 64 10.96 -8.98 1.42
CA ARG A 64 11.73 -10.21 1.72
C ARG A 64 12.42 -10.86 0.50
N ARG A 65 12.48 -10.19 -0.65
CA ARG A 65 13.16 -10.66 -1.86
C ARG A 65 14.36 -9.79 -2.15
#